data_AF-A0A259JP79-F1
#
_entry.id   AF-A0A259JP79-F1
#
_cell.length_a   1.000
_cell.length_b   1.000
_cell.length_c   1.000
_cell.angle_alpha   90.00
_cell.angle_beta   90.00
_cell.angle_gamma   90.00
#
_symmetry.space_group_name_H-M   'P 1'
#
loop_
_entity.id
_entity.type
_entity.pdbx_description
1 polymer ?
#
loop_
_entity_poly.entity_id
_entity_poly.type
_entity_poly.pdbx_seq_one_letter_code
_entity_poly.pdbx_strand_id
1 'polypeptide(L)'
;MKDDLRALNARIAGSYELPICEDGMSPRYRLGHRLLVNPDVPPRAGDDVLLSRDLDNGTRETIIARLVRTTAKAWRIHRLNPEKSETLDRSQWPKAELVTGVIHSL
;
A
#
# COMPACT_ATOMS: atom_id res chain seq x y z
N MET A 1 2.39 41.64 -19.43
CA MET A 1 2.47 40.84 -18.19
C MET A 1 2.68 39.40 -18.64
N LYS A 2 3.92 38.89 -18.59
CA LYS A 2 4.22 37.49 -18.91
C LYS A 2 4.01 36.70 -17.62
N ASP A 3 3.16 35.68 -17.67
CA ASP A 3 2.93 34.79 -16.53
C ASP A 3 4.25 34.10 -16.17
N ASP A 4 4.79 34.44 -14.99
CA ASP A 4 5.94 33.77 -14.39
C ASP A 4 5.49 32.40 -13.88
N LEU A 5 5.42 31.42 -14.79
CA LEU A 5 5.29 30.02 -14.42
C LEU A 5 6.55 29.59 -13.68
N ARG A 6 6.46 29.46 -12.35
CA ARG A 6 7.51 28.83 -11.54
C ARG A 6 7.51 27.33 -11.83
N ALA A 7 8.59 26.84 -12.42
CA ALA A 7 8.83 25.41 -12.55
C ALA A 7 8.85 24.77 -11.15
N LEU A 8 7.99 23.78 -10.92
CA LEU A 8 8.05 22.95 -9.72
C LEU A 8 9.11 21.87 -9.95
N ASN A 9 10.18 21.90 -9.16
CA ASN A 9 11.11 20.79 -9.08
C ASN A 9 10.47 19.67 -8.25
N ALA A 10 9.89 18.68 -8.91
CA ALA A 10 9.32 17.48 -8.28
C ALA A 10 10.18 16.26 -8.59
N ARG A 11 10.40 15.41 -7.57
CA ARG A 11 10.95 14.06 -7.79
C ARG A 11 9.81 13.18 -8.27
N ILE A 12 9.91 12.67 -9.49
CA ILE A 12 8.99 11.65 -10.00
C ILE A 12 9.39 10.33 -9.35
N ALA A 13 8.67 9.95 -8.29
CA ALA A 13 8.74 8.62 -7.72
C ALA A 13 8.09 7.61 -8.67
N GLY A 14 8.66 6.41 -8.77
CA GLY A 14 8.01 5.33 -9.50
C GLY A 14 6.74 4.92 -8.75
N SER A 15 5.61 4.81 -9.42
CA SER A 15 4.41 4.16 -8.88
C SER A 15 4.01 3.03 -9.80
N TYR A 16 3.40 1.99 -9.23
CA TYR A 16 2.92 0.85 -10.01
C TYR A 16 1.48 0.53 -9.65
N GLU A 17 0.82 -0.20 -10.54
CA GLU A 17 -0.56 -0.65 -10.36
C GLU A 17 -0.59 -2.12 -9.97
N LEU A 18 -1.48 -2.48 -9.05
CA LEU A 18 -1.73 -3.88 -8.65
C LEU A 18 -3.22 -4.21 -8.73
N PRO A 19 -3.65 -5.25 -9.47
CA PRO A 19 -5.03 -5.72 -9.42
C PRO A 19 -5.42 -6.15 -7.99
N ILE A 20 -6.61 -5.73 -7.54
CA ILE A 20 -7.12 -6.14 -6.23
C ILE A 20 -7.77 -7.52 -6.36
N CYS A 21 -7.15 -8.51 -5.72
CA CYS A 21 -7.57 -9.92 -5.73
C CYS A 21 -8.05 -10.44 -4.36
N GLU A 22 -8.04 -9.60 -3.32
CA GLU A 22 -8.61 -9.90 -2.00
C GLU A 22 -9.58 -8.80 -1.55
N ASP A 23 -10.45 -9.11 -0.58
CA ASP A 23 -11.50 -8.20 -0.10
C ASP A 23 -11.21 -7.65 1.31
N GLY A 24 -9.98 -7.79 1.81
CA GLY A 24 -9.57 -7.44 3.17
C GLY A 24 -9.82 -5.99 3.60
N MET A 25 -9.96 -5.10 2.61
CA MET A 25 -10.21 -3.67 2.78
C MET A 25 -11.53 -3.21 2.14
N SER A 26 -12.44 -4.13 1.83
CA SER A 26 -13.80 -3.80 1.42
C SER A 26 -14.52 -3.02 2.53
N PRO A 27 -15.34 -1.98 2.21
CA PRO A 27 -15.72 -1.52 0.88
C PRO A 27 -14.78 -0.49 0.25
N ARG A 28 -13.68 -0.11 0.92
CA ARG A 28 -12.75 0.92 0.44
C ARG A 28 -12.03 0.46 -0.83
N TYR A 29 -11.49 -0.76 -0.80
CA TYR A 29 -10.87 -1.41 -1.94
C TYR A 29 -11.67 -2.65 -2.30
N ARG A 30 -12.09 -2.74 -3.56
CA ARG A 30 -12.97 -3.80 -4.06
C ARG A 30 -12.27 -4.65 -5.11
N LEU A 31 -12.66 -5.92 -5.18
CA LEU A 31 -12.22 -6.83 -6.22
C LEU A 31 -12.46 -6.24 -7.61
N GLY A 32 -11.51 -6.47 -8.52
CA GLY A 32 -11.58 -5.97 -9.89
C GLY A 32 -11.09 -4.53 -10.09
N HIS A 33 -10.92 -3.74 -9.03
CA HIS A 33 -10.22 -2.45 -9.08
C HIS A 33 -8.69 -2.65 -9.13
N ARG A 34 -7.93 -1.57 -9.33
CA ARG A 34 -6.45 -1.59 -9.25
C ARG A 34 -5.96 -0.62 -8.18
N LEU A 35 -5.03 -1.05 -7.33
CA LEU A 35 -4.33 -0.18 -6.38
C LEU A 35 -3.21 0.60 -7.07
N LEU A 36 -3.02 1.85 -6.66
CA LEU A 36 -1.82 2.63 -6.95
C LEU A 36 -0.88 2.54 -5.75
N VAL A 37 0.34 2.05 -5.98
CA VAL A 37 1.35 1.81 -4.93
C VAL A 37 2.61 2.60 -5.23
N ASN A 38 3.14 3.27 -4.20
CA ASN A 38 4.38 4.02 -4.26
C ASN A 38 5.43 3.40 -3.30
N PRO A 39 6.45 2.69 -3.83
CA PRO A 39 7.52 2.10 -3.01
C PRO A 39 8.52 3.11 -2.46
N ASP A 40 8.63 4.30 -3.05
CA ASP A 40 9.66 5.29 -2.71
C ASP A 40 9.27 6.15 -1.49
N VAL A 41 8.01 6.06 -1.03
CA VAL A 41 7.49 6.83 0.09
C VAL A 41 7.28 5.91 1.30
N PRO A 42 8.07 6.06 2.38
CA PRO A 42 7.87 5.27 3.59
C PRO A 42 6.49 5.53 4.21
N PRO A 43 5.66 4.50 4.43
CA PRO A 43 4.33 4.69 5.01
C PRO A 43 4.40 5.03 6.50
N ARG A 44 3.37 5.73 6.98
CA ARG A 44 3.18 6.18 8.35
C ARG A 44 1.92 5.57 8.95
N ALA A 45 1.81 5.65 10.28
CA ALA A 45 0.58 5.27 10.96
C ALA A 45 -0.60 6.08 10.41
N GLY A 46 -1.68 5.39 10.04
CA GLY A 46 -2.86 5.95 9.38
C GLY A 46 -2.93 5.64 7.88
N ASP A 47 -1.78 5.43 7.23
CA ASP A 47 -1.72 5.15 5.80
C ASP A 47 -2.26 3.75 5.48
N ASP A 48 -2.82 3.61 4.28
CA ASP A 48 -3.08 2.28 3.72
C ASP A 48 -1.80 1.78 3.04
N VAL A 49 -1.51 0.49 3.20
CA VAL A 49 -0.25 -0.11 2.76
C VAL A 49 -0.50 -1.44 2.07
N LEU A 50 0.38 -1.75 1.12
CA LEU A 50 0.57 -3.10 0.59
C LEU A 50 1.74 -3.74 1.34
N LEU A 51 1.45 -4.73 2.19
CA LEU A 51 2.50 -5.57 2.75
C LEU A 51 2.80 -6.71 1.80
N SER A 52 4.07 -7.02 1.58
CA SER A 52 4.46 -8.08 0.66
C SER A 52 5.61 -8.94 1.17
N ARG A 53 5.58 -10.22 0.79
CA ARG A 53 6.69 -11.16 0.93
C ARG A 53 6.83 -11.98 -0.35
N ASP A 54 8.08 -12.20 -0.75
CA ASP A 54 8.40 -13.06 -1.87
C ASP A 54 8.39 -14.52 -1.38
N LEU A 55 7.85 -15.44 -2.19
CA LEU A 55 7.76 -16.88 -1.90
C LEU A 55 8.77 -17.66 -2.75
N ASP A 56 9.15 -18.86 -2.31
CA ASP A 56 10.18 -19.69 -2.97
C ASP A 56 9.85 -20.07 -4.41
N ASN A 57 8.56 -20.09 -4.76
CA ASN A 57 8.08 -20.38 -6.11
C ASN A 57 8.14 -19.15 -7.06
N GLY A 58 8.77 -18.06 -6.64
CA GLY A 58 8.88 -16.81 -7.41
C GLY A 58 7.59 -15.98 -7.44
N THR A 59 6.55 -16.38 -6.72
CA THR A 59 5.34 -15.57 -6.54
C THR A 59 5.48 -14.63 -5.35
N ARG A 60 4.62 -13.63 -5.27
CA ARG A 60 4.56 -12.67 -4.17
C ARG A 60 3.22 -12.80 -3.47
N GLU A 61 3.26 -12.95 -2.16
CA GLU A 61 2.07 -12.87 -1.32
C GLU A 61 1.92 -11.45 -0.81
N THR A 62 0.67 -10.95 -0.79
CA THR A 62 0.37 -9.56 -0.45
C THR A 62 -0.83 -9.44 0.46
N ILE A 63 -0.81 -8.43 1.33
CA ILE A 63 -1.94 -8.02 2.18
C ILE A 63 -2.14 -6.51 2.03
N ILE A 64 -3.38 -6.07 1.82
CA ILE A 64 -3.78 -4.67 1.83
C ILE A 64 -4.37 -4.37 3.20
N ALA A 65 -3.82 -3.37 3.90
CA ALA A 65 -4.31 -3.01 5.23
C ALA A 65 -4.04 -1.56 5.56
N ARG A 66 -4.68 -1.05 6.61
CA ARG A 66 -4.27 0.21 7.25
C ARG A 66 -3.13 -0.03 8.22
N LEU A 67 -2.04 0.72 8.10
CA LEU A 67 -0.94 0.70 9.06
C LEU A 67 -1.36 1.45 10.34
N VAL A 68 -1.41 0.75 11.46
CA VAL A 68 -1.73 1.33 12.78
C VAL A 68 -0.47 1.82 13.47
N ARG A 69 0.60 1.03 13.39
CA ARG A 69 1.89 1.35 14.01
C ARG A 69 2.99 0.54 13.33
N THR A 70 4.18 1.11 13.26
CA THR A 70 5.39 0.38 12.86
C THR A 70 6.42 0.38 13.98
N THR A 71 7.18 -0.70 14.07
CA THR A 71 8.36 -0.85 14.93
C THR A 71 9.50 -1.46 14.13
N ALA A 72 10.69 -1.55 14.71
CA ALA A 72 11.83 -2.23 14.07
C ALA A 72 11.57 -3.73 13.78
N LYS A 73 10.62 -4.37 14.47
CA LYS A 73 10.37 -5.82 14.36
C LYS A 73 9.03 -6.18 13.73
N ALA A 74 8.06 -5.27 13.72
CA ALA A 74 6.70 -5.63 13.35
C ALA A 74 5.88 -4.48 12.76
N TRP A 75 4.87 -4.85 11.98
CA TRP A 75 3.78 -4.01 11.49
C TRP A 75 2.52 -4.31 12.29
N ARG A 76 1.93 -3.29 12.92
CA ARG A 76 0.58 -3.38 13.47
C ARG A 76 -0.38 -2.88 12.39
N ILE A 77 -1.27 -3.74 11.94
CA ILE A 77 -2.20 -3.43 10.85
C ILE A 77 -3.65 -3.55 11.30
N HIS A 78 -4.54 -2.91 10.56
CA HIS A 78 -5.99 -3.01 10.69
C HIS A 78 -6.61 -3.27 9.32
N ARG A 79 -7.43 -4.32 9.24
CA ARG A 79 -8.23 -4.67 8.07
C ARG A 79 -9.66 -4.28 8.33
N LEU A 80 -10.37 -3.90 7.27
CA LEU A 80 -11.78 -3.51 7.35
C LEU A 80 -12.72 -4.70 7.17
N ASN A 81 -12.23 -5.79 6.57
CA ASN A 81 -13.04 -6.97 6.28
C ASN A 81 -12.24 -8.30 6.44
N PRO A 82 -12.65 -9.18 7.36
CA PRO A 82 -13.36 -8.81 8.59
C PRO A 82 -12.63 -7.67 9.30
N GLU A 83 -13.38 -6.87 10.06
CA GLU A 83 -12.81 -5.80 10.86
C GLU A 83 -11.94 -6.41 11.97
N LYS A 84 -10.62 -6.32 11.80
CA LYS A 84 -9.68 -6.87 12.78
C LYS A 84 -8.33 -6.19 12.70
N SER A 85 -7.62 -6.28 13.80
CA SER A 85 -6.32 -5.68 13.96
C SER A 85 -5.30 -6.77 14.29
N GLU A 86 -4.27 -6.93 13.47
CA GLU A 86 -3.22 -7.97 13.61
C GLU A 86 -1.81 -7.37 13.70
N THR A 87 -0.85 -8.14 14.21
CA THR A 87 0.58 -7.80 14.22
C THR A 87 1.34 -8.77 13.33
N LEU A 88 2.08 -8.25 12.37
CA LEU A 88 2.88 -9.03 11.42
C LEU A 88 4.37 -8.82 11.70
N ASP A 89 5.14 -9.91 11.77
CA ASP A 89 6.59 -9.85 11.96
C ASP A 89 7.31 -9.44 10.67
N ARG A 90 8.27 -8.50 10.76
CA ARG A 90 9.06 -8.02 9.62
C ARG A 90 9.98 -9.07 9.01
N SER A 91 10.38 -10.09 9.78
CA SER A 91 11.14 -11.23 9.24
C SER A 91 10.30 -12.04 8.26
N GLN A 92 8.97 -12.07 8.44
CA GLN A 92 8.04 -12.76 7.55
C GLN A 92 7.44 -11.83 6.49
N TRP A 93 7.25 -10.55 6.83
CA TRP A 93 6.69 -9.51 5.97
C TRP A 93 7.68 -8.35 5.86
N PRO A 94 8.73 -8.48 5.03
CA PRO A 94 9.83 -7.52 5.02
C PRO A 94 9.47 -6.15 4.45
N LYS A 95 8.41 -6.06 3.63
CA LYS A 95 8.05 -4.87 2.86
C LYS A 95 6.66 -4.36 3.26
N ALA A 96 6.54 -3.04 3.37
CA ALA A 96 5.27 -2.32 3.45
C ALA A 96 5.40 -1.07 2.56
N GLU A 97 4.61 -1.01 1.50
CA GLU A 97 4.64 0.04 0.48
C GLU A 97 3.38 0.89 0.58
N LEU A 98 3.48 2.20 0.33
CA LEU A 98 2.37 3.12 0.49
C LEU A 98 1.33 2.94 -0.62
N VAL A 99 0.06 2.76 -0.25
CA VAL A 99 -1.05 2.88 -1.19
C VAL A 99 -1.43 4.36 -1.32
N THR A 100 -1.38 4.89 -2.53
CA THR A 100 -1.67 6.30 -2.82
C THR A 100 -3.03 6.52 -3.47
N GLY A 101 -3.68 5.44 -3.93
CA GLY A 101 -5.00 5.54 -4.53
C GLY A 101 -5.52 4.22 -5.08
N VAL A 102 -6.65 4.31 -5.76
CA VAL A 102 -7.31 3.19 -6.44
C VAL A 102 -7.87 3.68 -7.77
N ILE A 103 -7.70 2.87 -8.81
CA ILE A 103 -8.35 3.03 -10.11
C ILE A 103 -9.59 2.13 -10.09
N HIS A 104 -10.75 2.74 -10.30
CA HIS A 104 -12.01 2.02 -10.42
C HIS A 104 -12.15 1.54 -11.86
N SER A 105 -12.25 0.24 -12.03
CA SER A 105 -12.62 -0.37 -13.30
C SER A 105 -14.10 -0.06 -13.58
N LEU A 106 -14.42 0.35 -14.80
CA LEU A 106 -15.77 0.68 -15.25
C LEU A 106 -16.68 -0.55 -15.29
#